data_AF-A0A833PES6-F1
#
_entry.id   AF-A0A833PES6-F1
#
_cell.length_a   1.000
_cell.length_b   1.000
_cell.length_c   1.000
_cell.angle_alpha   90.00
_cell.angle_beta   90.00
_cell.angle_gamma   90.00
#
_symmetry.space_group_name_H-M   'P 1'
#
loop_
_entity.id
_entity.type
_entity.pdbx_description
1 polymer ?
#
loop_
_entity_poly.entity_id
_entity_poly.type
_entity_poly.pdbx_seq_one_letter_code
_entity_poly.pdbx_strand_id
1 'polypeptide(L)'
;MILIDNKTETVSEKLKEIDSIDATLSMQSSKFTIYAFDALRKELSGIKKSKILIYQSFDGIQPLVGCEKDTGLINQLDQKRVALNCLDWLNETHVEMAVNQRAAESNNIICIQKGDAISAIYGDASFSPEGLGEITPLKQQMITYTDDAVLAHRVLEWFKNLWDDQENLIHIKKEIIQRFETLTEDQPLESIYLLTLFNIFNNFLCDLDQEKLLRSKTGFKQSMVWNKLFKFQKDGVVGAIEKLEKFNGCIIADSVGLGKTFEALAVIKYYELRNDRVLVLCPKKLRDNWTMYTINDKRNILAEDRFNYDVLNHTDLTRTQGFSSEINLETLNWANYDLVVIDESHNFRNTPTKVTGNSRYEKLINEVLRAGVKTKVLMLSATPVNNRMNDLKNQIAFITEGRDVAFID
;
A
#
# COMPACT_ATOMS: atom_id res chain seq x y z
N MET A 1 49.71 -11.82 5.89
CA MET A 1 48.35 -11.56 6.42
C MET A 1 48.12 -10.06 6.46
N ILE A 2 47.03 -9.58 5.86
CA ILE A 2 46.64 -8.17 5.77
C ILE A 2 45.16 -8.08 6.16
N LEU A 3 44.79 -7.08 6.97
CA LEU A 3 43.40 -6.78 7.29
C LEU A 3 42.84 -5.82 6.23
N ILE A 4 41.74 -6.20 5.60
CA ILE A 4 41.03 -5.40 4.60
C ILE A 4 39.79 -4.79 5.26
N ASP A 5 39.59 -3.48 5.08
CA ASP A 5 38.49 -2.73 5.71
C ASP A 5 37.40 -2.28 4.73
N ASN A 6 37.55 -2.57 3.43
CA ASN A 6 36.66 -2.14 2.34
C ASN A 6 36.43 -0.61 2.34
N LYS A 7 37.44 0.16 2.77
CA LYS A 7 37.45 1.62 2.72
C LYS A 7 38.74 2.18 2.13
N THR A 8 39.90 1.77 2.66
CA THR A 8 41.22 2.19 2.15
C THR A 8 41.80 1.16 1.19
N GLU A 9 41.52 -0.11 1.45
CA GLU A 9 41.86 -1.23 0.58
C GLU A 9 40.59 -2.07 0.47
N THR A 10 40.22 -2.45 -0.75
CA THR A 10 39.02 -3.25 -1.01
C THR A 10 39.38 -4.69 -1.36
N VAL A 11 38.46 -5.61 -1.07
CA VAL A 11 38.60 -7.01 -1.50
C VAL A 11 38.71 -7.10 -3.03
N SER A 12 37.96 -6.29 -3.76
CA SER A 12 38.00 -6.21 -5.23
C SER A 12 39.38 -5.83 -5.75
N GLU A 13 39.99 -4.76 -5.22
CA GLU A 13 41.36 -4.36 -5.58
C GLU A 13 42.36 -5.48 -5.28
N LYS A 14 42.26 -6.10 -4.10
CA LYS A 14 43.16 -7.20 -3.72
C LYS A 14 43.03 -8.40 -4.65
N LEU A 15 41.81 -8.78 -5.03
CA LEU A 15 41.58 -9.88 -5.96
C LEU A 15 42.12 -9.58 -7.37
N LYS A 16 42.05 -8.32 -7.81
CA LYS A 16 42.60 -7.85 -9.10
C LYS A 16 44.13 -7.89 -9.14
N GLU A 17 44.81 -7.80 -8.00
CA GLU A 17 46.27 -7.95 -7.90
C GLU A 17 46.73 -9.42 -8.00
N ILE A 18 45.85 -10.38 -7.72
CA ILE A 18 46.18 -11.80 -7.75
C ILE A 18 46.12 -12.32 -9.19
N ASP A 19 47.18 -13.01 -9.61
CA ASP A 19 47.21 -13.68 -10.91
C ASP A 19 46.26 -14.89 -10.91
N SER A 20 45.07 -14.66 -11.46
CA SER A 20 43.97 -15.62 -11.57
C SER A 20 44.01 -16.45 -12.86
N ILE A 21 44.91 -16.13 -13.80
CA ILE A 21 44.99 -16.83 -15.08
C ILE A 21 45.44 -18.27 -14.85
N ASP A 22 44.69 -19.22 -15.39
CA ASP A 22 44.87 -20.66 -15.23
C ASP A 22 44.78 -21.17 -13.77
N ALA A 23 44.26 -20.35 -12.86
CA ALA A 23 44.11 -20.70 -11.45
C ALA A 23 42.83 -21.53 -11.19
N THR A 24 42.74 -22.09 -9.98
CA THR A 24 41.51 -22.70 -9.44
C THR A 24 40.90 -21.77 -8.40
N LEU A 25 39.63 -21.38 -8.60
CA LEU A 25 38.82 -20.65 -7.64
C LEU A 25 38.04 -21.62 -6.76
N SER A 26 38.16 -21.42 -5.44
CA SER A 26 37.35 -22.09 -4.42
C SER A 26 36.70 -21.02 -3.56
N MET A 27 35.39 -20.84 -3.72
CA MET A 27 34.65 -19.76 -3.09
C MET A 27 33.49 -20.29 -2.26
N GLN A 28 33.42 -19.89 -1.00
CA GLN A 28 32.24 -20.03 -0.15
C GLN A 28 31.67 -18.64 0.12
N SER A 29 30.38 -18.44 -0.10
CA SER A 29 29.77 -17.13 0.15
C SER A 29 28.32 -17.20 0.61
N SER A 30 27.96 -16.27 1.50
CA SER A 30 26.59 -16.01 1.93
C SER A 30 25.71 -15.42 0.83
N LYS A 31 26.31 -14.70 -0.12
CA LYS A 31 25.62 -14.03 -1.23
C LYS A 31 26.38 -14.26 -2.53
N PHE A 32 25.66 -14.23 -3.65
CA PHE A 32 26.24 -14.19 -4.99
C PHE A 32 25.39 -13.25 -5.82
N THR A 33 25.97 -12.14 -6.30
CA THR A 33 25.25 -11.16 -7.11
C THR A 33 25.91 -10.89 -8.46
N ILE A 34 25.11 -10.48 -9.44
CA ILE A 34 25.61 -10.15 -10.80
C ILE A 34 26.56 -8.96 -10.80
N TYR A 35 26.37 -7.99 -9.91
CA TYR A 35 27.24 -6.81 -9.83
C TYR A 35 28.59 -7.15 -9.19
N ALA A 36 28.63 -8.10 -8.24
CA ALA A 36 29.88 -8.64 -7.74
C ALA A 36 30.65 -9.40 -8.82
N PHE A 37 29.92 -10.15 -9.66
CA PHE A 37 30.51 -10.76 -10.85
C PHE A 37 31.06 -9.72 -11.82
N ASP A 38 30.31 -8.66 -12.15
CA ASP A 38 30.74 -7.63 -13.11
C ASP A 38 32.03 -6.94 -12.66
N ALA A 39 32.16 -6.68 -11.35
CA ALA A 39 33.32 -6.06 -10.74
C ALA A 39 34.62 -6.88 -10.91
N LEU A 40 34.51 -8.21 -11.02
CA LEU A 40 35.61 -9.17 -11.12
C LEU A 40 35.57 -9.97 -12.44
N ARG A 41 34.79 -9.51 -13.43
CA ARG A 41 34.51 -10.30 -14.64
C ARG A 41 35.78 -10.70 -15.38
N LYS A 42 36.76 -9.79 -15.46
CA LYS A 42 38.02 -10.04 -16.18
C LYS A 42 38.83 -11.13 -15.49
N GLU A 43 38.94 -11.04 -14.17
CA GLU A 43 39.68 -11.97 -13.33
C GLU A 43 39.02 -13.35 -13.36
N LEU A 44 37.69 -13.42 -13.25
CA LEU A 44 36.92 -14.67 -13.31
C LEU A 44 37.00 -15.38 -14.67
N SER A 45 37.12 -14.61 -15.77
CA SER A 45 37.26 -15.19 -17.12
C SER A 45 38.59 -15.91 -17.37
N GLY A 46 39.63 -15.59 -16.59
CA GLY A 46 40.95 -16.25 -16.68
C GLY A 46 41.05 -17.56 -15.88
N ILE A 47 40.04 -17.88 -15.07
CA ILE A 47 40.09 -19.00 -14.13
C ILE A 47 39.85 -20.32 -14.85
N LYS A 48 40.70 -21.31 -14.60
CA LYS A 48 40.61 -22.63 -15.23
C LYS A 48 39.51 -23.50 -14.64
N LYS A 49 39.23 -23.36 -13.34
CA LYS A 49 38.22 -24.13 -12.63
C LYS A 49 37.65 -23.32 -11.47
N SER A 50 36.32 -23.28 -11.35
CA SER A 50 35.61 -22.53 -10.33
C SER A 50 34.67 -23.45 -9.55
N LYS A 51 34.86 -23.52 -8.24
CA LYS A 51 33.96 -24.21 -7.31
C LYS A 51 33.33 -23.18 -6.38
N ILE A 52 32.02 -23.04 -6.43
CA ILE A 52 31.28 -21.99 -5.71
C ILE A 52 30.23 -22.63 -4.81
N LEU A 53 30.40 -22.43 -3.51
CA LEU A 53 29.49 -22.87 -2.47
C LEU A 53 28.70 -21.67 -1.96
N ILE A 54 27.38 -21.72 -2.06
CA ILE A 54 26.48 -20.69 -1.55
C ILE A 54 25.76 -21.22 -0.32
N TYR A 55 25.50 -20.34 0.66
CA TYR A 55 24.85 -20.73 1.91
C TYR A 55 23.39 -21.21 1.75
N GLN A 56 22.58 -20.55 0.91
CA GLN A 56 21.18 -20.91 0.71
C GLN A 56 20.77 -20.93 -0.76
N SER A 57 19.73 -21.71 -1.08
CA SER A 57 18.97 -21.53 -2.31
C SER A 57 18.30 -20.17 -2.29
N PHE A 58 18.26 -19.48 -3.43
CA PHE A 58 17.67 -18.14 -3.52
C PHE A 58 16.16 -18.21 -3.66
N ASP A 59 15.40 -17.61 -2.74
CA ASP A 59 13.99 -17.36 -2.96
C ASP A 59 13.82 -16.12 -3.84
N GLY A 60 13.48 -16.36 -5.11
CA GLY A 60 13.32 -15.31 -6.12
C GLY A 60 14.62 -14.80 -6.74
N ILE A 61 14.50 -13.79 -7.60
CA ILE A 61 15.62 -13.24 -8.39
C ILE A 61 16.32 -12.10 -7.64
N GLN A 62 15.62 -11.40 -6.75
CA GLN A 62 16.14 -10.20 -6.08
C GLN A 62 17.52 -10.41 -5.41
N PRO A 63 17.76 -11.50 -4.66
CA PRO A 63 19.05 -11.72 -4.02
C PRO A 63 20.23 -11.90 -4.99
N LEU A 64 19.96 -12.30 -6.24
CA LEU A 64 20.96 -12.48 -7.29
C LEU A 64 21.32 -11.17 -8.00
N VAL A 65 20.41 -10.20 -7.98
CA VAL A 65 20.65 -8.88 -8.57
C VAL A 65 21.46 -8.05 -7.58
N GLY A 66 20.97 -7.92 -6.36
CA GLY A 66 21.55 -7.08 -5.33
C GLY A 66 20.56 -6.77 -4.21
N CYS A 67 20.87 -5.78 -3.40
CA CYS A 67 20.03 -5.29 -2.33
C CYS A 67 19.68 -3.80 -2.53
N GLU A 68 18.79 -3.26 -1.71
CA GLU A 68 18.39 -1.85 -1.78
C GLU A 68 19.58 -0.87 -1.70
N LYS A 69 20.69 -1.27 -1.05
CA LYS A 69 21.90 -0.46 -0.96
C LYS A 69 22.64 -0.31 -2.30
N ASP A 70 22.39 -1.22 -3.24
CA ASP A 70 23.01 -1.22 -4.56
C ASP A 70 22.31 -0.23 -5.52
N THR A 71 21.47 0.69 -5.00
CA THR A 71 20.69 1.67 -5.79
C THR A 71 21.55 2.40 -6.83
N GLY A 72 22.78 2.78 -6.48
CA GLY A 72 23.70 3.44 -7.42
C GLY A 72 24.07 2.58 -8.64
N LEU A 73 24.23 1.27 -8.44
CA LEU A 73 24.52 0.29 -9.49
C LEU A 73 23.25 -0.07 -10.27
N ILE A 74 22.14 -0.27 -9.57
CA ILE A 74 20.83 -0.57 -10.18
C ILE A 74 20.38 0.56 -11.11
N ASN A 75 20.64 1.82 -10.73
CA ASN A 75 20.30 3.00 -11.52
C ASN A 75 21.14 3.17 -12.79
N GLN A 76 22.18 2.35 -13.02
CA GLN A 76 22.89 2.34 -14.30
C GLN A 76 22.07 1.68 -15.42
N LEU A 77 20.96 1.01 -15.06
CA LEU A 77 20.02 0.39 -15.99
C LEU A 77 20.66 -0.62 -16.96
N ASP A 78 21.77 -1.22 -16.55
CA ASP A 78 22.54 -2.18 -17.32
C ASP A 78 22.40 -3.62 -16.80
N GLN A 79 21.49 -3.84 -15.84
CA GLN A 79 21.21 -5.11 -15.19
C GLN A 79 21.09 -6.28 -16.19
N LYS A 80 20.35 -6.09 -17.30
CA LYS A 80 20.20 -7.11 -18.35
C LYS A 80 21.53 -7.48 -18.99
N ARG A 81 22.36 -6.48 -19.32
CA ARG A 81 23.70 -6.68 -19.90
C ARG A 81 24.60 -7.43 -18.93
N VAL A 82 24.61 -7.02 -17.66
CA VAL A 82 25.45 -7.64 -16.62
C VAL A 82 25.02 -9.09 -16.37
N ALA A 83 23.71 -9.34 -16.26
CA ALA A 83 23.15 -10.67 -16.09
C ALA A 83 23.48 -11.60 -17.26
N LEU A 84 23.43 -11.13 -18.51
CA LEU A 84 23.84 -11.93 -19.68
C LEU A 84 25.31 -12.33 -19.62
N ASN A 85 26.21 -11.41 -19.26
CA ASN A 85 27.63 -11.75 -19.13
C ASN A 85 27.89 -12.78 -18.01
N CYS A 86 27.15 -12.68 -16.90
CA CYS A 86 27.22 -13.65 -15.81
C CYS A 86 26.68 -15.01 -16.25
N LEU A 87 25.58 -15.03 -16.99
CA LEU A 87 24.98 -16.23 -17.56
C LEU A 87 25.94 -16.95 -18.51
N ASP A 88 26.61 -16.21 -19.39
CA ASP A 88 27.63 -16.75 -20.31
C ASP A 88 28.74 -17.47 -19.54
N TRP A 89 29.29 -16.81 -18.51
CA TRP A 89 30.32 -17.40 -17.65
C TRP A 89 29.81 -18.62 -16.86
N LEU A 90 28.61 -18.53 -16.29
CA LEU A 90 27.99 -19.65 -15.59
C LEU A 90 27.78 -20.84 -16.53
N ASN A 91 27.50 -20.64 -17.82
CA ASN A 91 27.33 -21.72 -18.78
C ASN A 91 28.64 -22.47 -19.10
N GLU A 92 29.80 -21.93 -18.75
CA GLU A 92 31.08 -22.58 -18.98
C GLU A 92 31.21 -23.87 -18.14
N THR A 93 31.83 -24.90 -18.72
CA THR A 93 31.89 -26.24 -18.11
C THR A 93 32.76 -26.31 -16.87
N HIS A 94 33.66 -25.36 -16.69
CA HIS A 94 34.60 -25.31 -15.58
C HIS A 94 34.03 -24.62 -14.33
N VAL A 95 32.83 -24.07 -14.40
CA VAL A 95 32.13 -23.44 -13.27
C VAL A 95 31.17 -24.45 -12.64
N GLU A 96 31.35 -24.72 -11.36
CA GLU A 96 30.51 -25.60 -10.56
C GLU A 96 29.90 -24.79 -9.40
N MET A 97 28.58 -24.93 -9.19
CA MET A 97 27.88 -24.26 -8.09
C MET A 97 27.08 -25.26 -7.26
N ALA A 98 27.17 -25.13 -5.94
CA ALA A 98 26.47 -25.97 -4.99
C ALA A 98 26.08 -25.22 -3.71
N VAL A 99 25.16 -25.80 -2.95
CA VAL A 99 24.86 -25.45 -1.56
C VAL A 99 25.24 -26.64 -0.70
N ASN A 100 25.84 -26.40 0.47
CA ASN A 100 26.02 -27.44 1.47
C ASN A 100 25.19 -27.13 2.71
N GLN A 101 24.33 -28.07 3.13
CA GLN A 101 23.42 -27.88 4.26
C GLN A 101 24.10 -27.66 5.63
N ARG A 102 25.40 -27.97 5.75
CA ARG A 102 26.23 -27.75 6.94
C ARG A 102 27.03 -26.46 6.89
N ALA A 103 27.05 -25.74 5.75
CA ALA A 103 27.76 -24.48 5.64
C ALA A 103 27.09 -23.42 6.53
N ALA A 104 27.89 -22.63 7.24
CA ALA A 104 27.40 -21.52 8.08
C ALA A 104 27.30 -20.22 7.27
N GLU A 105 26.25 -19.42 7.51
CA GLU A 105 25.99 -18.15 6.81
C GLU A 105 27.12 -17.13 6.99
N SER A 106 27.77 -17.14 8.16
CA SER A 106 28.81 -16.18 8.51
C SER A 106 30.14 -16.41 7.80
N ASN A 107 30.32 -17.56 7.14
CA ASN A 107 31.62 -17.95 6.61
C ASN A 107 31.69 -17.59 5.13
N ASN A 108 32.47 -16.56 4.81
CA ASN A 108 32.84 -16.24 3.43
C ASN A 108 34.33 -16.50 3.23
N ILE A 109 34.66 -17.19 2.15
CA ILE A 109 36.01 -17.60 1.78
C ILE A 109 36.17 -17.44 0.27
N ILE A 110 37.27 -16.86 -0.16
CA ILE A 110 37.70 -16.81 -1.56
C ILE A 110 39.15 -17.28 -1.61
N CYS A 111 39.39 -18.44 -2.21
CA CYS A 111 40.73 -18.97 -2.41
C CYS A 111 41.05 -19.04 -3.90
N ILE A 112 42.21 -18.51 -4.29
CA ILE A 112 42.76 -18.64 -5.64
C ILE A 112 44.04 -19.46 -5.52
N GLN A 113 44.07 -20.61 -6.17
CA GLN A 113 45.22 -21.52 -6.19
C GLN A 113 45.83 -21.58 -7.60
N LYS A 114 47.12 -21.27 -7.72
CA LYS A 114 47.90 -21.40 -8.96
C LYS A 114 49.16 -22.21 -8.70
N GLY A 115 49.18 -23.46 -9.17
CA GLY A 115 50.20 -24.42 -8.77
C GLY A 115 50.16 -24.64 -7.24
N ASP A 116 51.29 -24.42 -6.57
CA ASP A 116 51.43 -24.53 -5.12
C ASP A 116 51.14 -23.21 -4.37
N ALA A 117 51.02 -22.09 -5.09
CA ALA A 117 50.70 -20.81 -4.49
C ALA A 117 49.19 -20.70 -4.22
N ILE A 118 48.82 -20.29 -3.01
CA ILE A 118 47.43 -20.07 -2.60
C ILE A 118 47.32 -18.69 -1.96
N SER A 119 46.40 -17.90 -2.50
CA SER A 119 45.93 -16.66 -1.88
C SER A 119 44.52 -16.90 -1.35
N ALA A 120 44.28 -16.52 -0.10
CA ALA A 120 43.00 -16.70 0.57
C ALA A 120 42.51 -15.36 1.15
N ILE A 121 41.23 -15.07 0.92
CA ILE A 121 40.48 -14.00 1.59
C ILE A 121 39.35 -14.65 2.38
N TYR A 122 39.20 -14.30 3.64
CA TYR A 122 38.14 -14.86 4.48
C TYR A 122 37.63 -13.85 5.53
N GLY A 123 36.40 -14.07 6.01
CA GLY A 123 35.71 -13.20 6.97
C GLY A 123 34.37 -12.71 6.43
N ASP A 124 34.08 -11.42 6.60
CA ASP A 124 32.81 -10.80 6.19
C ASP A 124 32.71 -10.50 4.66
N ALA A 125 33.64 -11.03 3.86
CA ALA A 125 33.76 -10.78 2.43
C ALA A 125 32.77 -11.62 1.58
N SER A 126 31.47 -11.30 1.66
CA SER A 126 30.47 -11.92 0.79
C SER A 126 30.68 -11.54 -0.69
N PHE A 127 30.20 -12.37 -1.63
CA PHE A 127 30.30 -12.11 -3.07
C PHE A 127 29.15 -11.20 -3.52
N SER A 128 29.19 -9.97 -3.00
CA SER A 128 28.25 -8.87 -3.24
C SER A 128 29.04 -7.54 -3.34
N PRO A 129 28.47 -6.46 -3.89
CA PRO A 129 29.16 -5.18 -3.99
C PRO A 129 29.68 -4.66 -2.63
N GLU A 130 28.89 -4.83 -1.55
CA GLU A 130 29.29 -4.46 -0.19
C GLU A 130 30.43 -5.34 0.36
N GLY A 131 30.47 -6.63 0.03
CA GLY A 131 31.53 -7.54 0.49
C GLY A 131 32.83 -7.40 -0.31
N LEU A 132 32.73 -7.00 -1.58
CA LEU A 132 33.88 -6.72 -2.44
C LEU A 132 34.46 -5.31 -2.27
N GLY A 133 33.75 -4.41 -1.59
CA GLY A 133 34.15 -3.01 -1.41
C GLY A 133 33.82 -2.09 -2.60
N GLU A 134 32.95 -2.52 -3.51
CA GLU A 134 32.45 -1.69 -4.64
C GLU A 134 31.45 -0.62 -4.17
N ILE A 135 30.81 -0.85 -3.03
CA ILE A 135 30.02 0.15 -2.32
C ILE A 135 30.50 0.27 -0.88
N THR A 136 30.36 1.46 -0.29
CA THR A 136 30.79 1.70 1.09
C THR A 136 29.99 0.84 2.08
N PRO A 137 30.65 0.00 2.90
CA PRO A 137 29.94 -0.84 3.85
C PRO A 137 29.35 0.00 5.00
N LEU A 138 28.12 -0.34 5.42
CA LEU A 138 27.44 0.36 6.52
C LEU A 138 27.95 -0.04 7.91
N LYS A 139 28.56 -1.22 8.00
CA LYS A 139 29.10 -1.80 9.25
C LYS A 139 30.59 -2.04 9.07
N GLN A 140 31.31 -2.05 10.19
CA GLN A 140 32.69 -2.55 10.17
C GLN A 140 32.67 -4.03 9.78
N GLN A 141 33.55 -4.37 8.83
CA GLN A 141 33.77 -5.74 8.36
C GLN A 141 35.15 -6.18 8.83
N MET A 142 35.27 -7.44 9.22
CA MET A 142 36.55 -8.05 9.52
C MET A 142 36.92 -9.00 8.39
N ILE A 143 37.80 -8.54 7.49
CA ILE A 143 38.23 -9.30 6.33
C ILE A 143 39.74 -9.46 6.40
N THR A 144 40.21 -10.68 6.17
CA THR A 144 41.63 -11.00 6.16
C THR A 144 42.03 -11.52 4.79
N TYR A 145 43.10 -10.96 4.24
CA TYR A 145 43.87 -11.56 3.16
C TYR A 145 45.12 -12.27 3.69
N THR A 146 45.44 -13.43 3.14
CA THR A 146 46.69 -14.13 3.41
C THR A 146 47.18 -14.90 2.19
N ASP A 147 48.48 -14.79 1.94
CA ASP A 147 49.29 -15.60 1.02
C ASP A 147 50.29 -16.48 1.77
N ASP A 148 50.29 -16.45 3.10
CA ASP A 148 51.03 -17.39 3.92
C ASP A 148 50.58 -18.81 3.60
N ALA A 149 51.52 -19.65 3.17
CA ALA A 149 51.23 -20.98 2.65
C ALA A 149 50.50 -21.86 3.67
N VAL A 150 50.81 -21.75 4.96
CA VAL A 150 50.20 -22.60 6.00
C VAL A 150 48.76 -22.18 6.26
N LEU A 151 48.52 -20.88 6.46
CA LEU A 151 47.17 -20.37 6.70
C LEU A 151 46.28 -20.52 5.46
N ALA A 152 46.80 -20.18 4.27
CA ALA A 152 46.04 -20.29 3.03
C ALA A 152 45.64 -21.73 2.71
N HIS A 153 46.53 -22.71 2.97
CA HIS A 153 46.18 -24.13 2.86
C HIS A 153 45.07 -24.54 3.83
N ARG A 154 45.11 -24.09 5.09
CA ARG A 154 44.06 -24.42 6.09
C ARG A 154 42.70 -23.86 5.69
N VAL A 155 42.66 -22.64 5.16
CA VAL A 155 41.41 -22.02 4.67
C VAL A 155 40.88 -22.78 3.46
N LEU A 156 41.75 -23.19 2.53
CA LEU A 156 41.35 -24.01 1.39
C LEU A 156 40.86 -25.40 1.83
N GLU A 157 41.50 -26.02 2.81
CA GLU A 157 41.11 -27.32 3.36
C GLU A 157 39.73 -27.26 4.05
N TRP A 158 39.44 -26.16 4.75
CA TRP A 158 38.10 -25.88 5.28
C TRP A 158 37.04 -25.87 4.18
N PHE A 159 37.30 -25.16 3.07
CA PHE A 159 36.41 -25.18 1.92
C PHE A 159 36.25 -26.59 1.33
N LYS A 160 37.35 -27.31 1.12
CA LYS A 160 37.34 -28.67 0.54
C LYS A 160 36.51 -29.64 1.39
N ASN A 161 36.61 -29.56 2.72
CA ASN A 161 35.80 -30.40 3.61
C ASN A 161 34.29 -30.22 3.40
N LEU A 162 33.84 -29.00 3.12
CA LEU A 162 32.43 -28.73 2.79
C LEU A 162 32.09 -29.12 1.35
N TRP A 163 33.00 -28.88 0.40
CA TRP A 163 32.77 -29.21 -1.02
C TRP A 163 32.72 -30.71 -1.27
N ASP A 164 33.57 -31.48 -0.59
CA ASP A 164 33.72 -32.92 -0.80
C ASP A 164 32.70 -33.75 0.02
N ASP A 165 31.92 -33.11 0.91
CA ASP A 165 30.81 -33.73 1.66
C ASP A 165 29.58 -33.95 0.75
N GLN A 166 29.67 -34.98 -0.10
CA GLN A 166 28.65 -35.32 -1.10
C GLN A 166 27.27 -35.65 -0.51
N GLU A 167 27.17 -36.03 0.76
CA GLU A 167 25.88 -36.32 1.41
C GLU A 167 25.06 -35.06 1.64
N ASN A 168 25.72 -33.91 1.83
CA ASN A 168 25.08 -32.63 2.16
C ASN A 168 25.17 -31.60 1.03
N LEU A 169 25.82 -31.97 -0.09
CA LEU A 169 26.05 -31.12 -1.25
C LEU A 169 24.89 -31.21 -2.25
N ILE A 170 24.30 -30.07 -2.59
CA ILE A 170 23.23 -29.95 -3.58
C ILE A 170 23.72 -29.04 -4.70
N HIS A 171 23.80 -29.57 -5.92
CA HIS A 171 24.18 -28.78 -7.09
C HIS A 171 23.03 -27.87 -7.54
N ILE A 172 23.26 -26.56 -7.51
CA ILE A 172 22.24 -25.53 -7.81
C ILE A 172 22.49 -24.80 -9.14
N LYS A 173 23.60 -25.09 -9.85
CA LYS A 173 24.00 -24.38 -11.07
C LYS A 173 22.86 -24.20 -12.09
N LYS A 174 22.11 -25.27 -12.39
CA LYS A 174 20.99 -25.23 -13.34
C LYS A 174 19.85 -24.32 -12.89
N GLU A 175 19.53 -24.36 -11.60
CA GLU A 175 18.49 -23.52 -10.99
C GLU A 175 18.87 -22.04 -11.05
N ILE A 176 20.15 -21.71 -10.80
CA ILE A 176 20.67 -20.35 -10.92
C ILE A 176 20.61 -19.84 -12.36
N ILE A 177 21.03 -20.67 -13.33
CA ILE A 177 20.95 -20.36 -14.76
C ILE A 177 19.51 -20.03 -15.17
N GLN A 178 18.53 -20.86 -14.80
CA GLN A 178 17.11 -20.62 -15.11
C GLN A 178 16.58 -19.30 -14.54
N ARG A 179 17.01 -18.93 -13.33
CA ARG A 179 16.65 -17.64 -12.73
C ARG A 179 17.25 -16.46 -13.51
N PHE A 180 18.49 -16.57 -13.95
CA PHE A 180 19.12 -15.54 -14.77
C PHE A 180 18.52 -15.43 -16.17
N GLU A 181 18.14 -16.55 -16.78
CA GLU A 181 17.40 -16.56 -18.05
C GLU A 181 16.10 -15.75 -17.93
N THR A 182 15.33 -15.99 -16.87
CA THR A 182 14.10 -15.25 -16.55
C THR A 182 14.37 -13.74 -16.38
N LEU A 183 15.50 -13.37 -15.75
CA LEU A 183 15.89 -11.98 -15.56
C LEU A 183 16.24 -11.27 -16.87
N THR A 184 16.79 -12.01 -17.83
CA THR A 184 17.22 -11.48 -19.13
C THR A 184 16.14 -11.52 -20.19
N GLU A 185 15.03 -12.22 -19.93
CA GLU A 185 13.91 -12.35 -20.85
C GLU A 185 13.19 -11.00 -21.05
N ASP A 186 12.80 -10.72 -22.28
CA ASP A 186 12.01 -9.54 -22.60
C ASP A 186 10.61 -9.69 -21.99
N GLN A 187 10.26 -8.77 -21.09
CA GLN A 187 8.96 -8.76 -20.44
C GLN A 187 7.93 -8.10 -21.36
N PRO A 188 6.68 -8.61 -21.41
CA PRO A 188 5.63 -8.03 -22.23
C PRO A 188 5.30 -6.60 -21.78
N LEU A 189 5.07 -5.71 -22.73
CA LEU A 189 4.78 -4.30 -22.47
C LEU A 189 3.52 -4.12 -21.61
N GLU A 190 2.57 -5.06 -21.77
CA GLU A 190 1.33 -5.14 -21.00
C GLU A 190 1.60 -5.25 -19.50
N SER A 191 2.69 -5.88 -19.07
CA SER A 191 3.05 -5.98 -17.64
C SER A 191 3.31 -4.60 -17.03
N ILE A 192 3.97 -3.70 -17.75
CA ILE A 192 4.22 -2.32 -17.29
C ILE A 192 2.89 -1.57 -17.17
N TYR A 193 2.02 -1.72 -18.16
CA TYR A 193 0.69 -1.11 -18.13
C TYR A 193 -0.13 -1.61 -16.93
N LEU A 194 -0.15 -2.93 -16.70
CA LEU A 194 -0.87 -3.53 -15.58
C LEU A 194 -0.29 -3.14 -14.22
N LEU A 195 1.04 -3.12 -14.06
CA LEU A 195 1.72 -2.64 -12.86
C LEU A 195 1.39 -1.17 -12.59
N THR A 196 1.33 -0.35 -13.64
CA THR A 196 0.95 1.06 -13.53
C THR A 196 -0.49 1.19 -13.06
N LEU A 197 -1.43 0.49 -13.71
CA LEU A 197 -2.82 0.48 -13.30
C LEU A 197 -2.99 -0.02 -11.86
N PHE A 198 -2.31 -1.09 -11.49
CA PHE A 198 -2.35 -1.61 -10.13
C PHE A 198 -1.91 -0.56 -9.13
N ASN A 199 -0.74 0.07 -9.31
CA ASN A 199 -0.26 1.08 -8.36
C ASN A 199 -1.14 2.34 -8.31
N ILE A 200 -1.79 2.72 -9.41
CA ILE A 200 -2.73 3.85 -9.44
C ILE A 200 -4.06 3.48 -8.75
N PHE A 201 -4.56 2.26 -8.97
CA PHE A 201 -5.93 1.89 -8.64
C PHE A 201 -6.08 0.87 -7.50
N ASN A 202 -5.00 0.39 -6.88
CA ASN A 202 -5.07 -0.65 -5.85
C ASN A 202 -6.03 -0.27 -4.70
N ASN A 203 -6.06 0.99 -4.31
CA ASN A 203 -6.97 1.48 -3.27
C ASN A 203 -8.46 1.35 -3.66
N PHE A 204 -8.81 1.46 -4.94
CA PHE A 204 -10.18 1.28 -5.43
C PHE A 204 -10.59 -0.20 -5.43
N LEU A 205 -9.64 -1.13 -5.50
CA LEU A 205 -9.93 -2.56 -5.39
C LEU A 205 -10.41 -2.92 -3.98
N CYS A 206 -9.88 -2.26 -2.95
CA CYS A 206 -10.33 -2.42 -1.56
C CYS A 206 -11.78 -1.96 -1.35
N ASP A 207 -12.20 -0.90 -2.03
CA ASP A 207 -13.58 -0.38 -1.94
C ASP A 207 -14.61 -1.39 -2.49
N LEU A 208 -14.24 -2.18 -3.51
CA LEU A 208 -15.11 -3.22 -4.08
C LEU A 208 -15.47 -4.35 -3.09
N ASP A 209 -14.59 -4.66 -2.14
CA ASP A 209 -14.86 -5.68 -1.13
C ASP A 209 -15.81 -5.19 -0.03
N GLN A 210 -15.87 -3.88 0.24
CA GLN A 210 -16.86 -3.28 1.13
C GLN A 210 -18.27 -3.28 0.52
N GLU A 211 -18.37 -3.12 -0.79
CA GLU A 211 -19.62 -3.27 -1.54
C GLU A 211 -20.27 -4.64 -1.32
N LYS A 212 -19.48 -5.71 -1.12
CA LYS A 212 -19.97 -7.06 -0.79
C LYS A 212 -20.53 -7.15 0.63
N LEU A 213 -19.94 -6.45 1.59
CA LEU A 213 -20.43 -6.42 2.98
C LEU A 213 -21.83 -5.77 3.05
N LEU A 214 -22.05 -4.68 2.31
CA LEU A 214 -23.35 -4.02 2.17
C LEU A 214 -24.44 -4.93 1.56
N ARG A 215 -24.06 -5.88 0.70
CA ARG A 215 -25.01 -6.82 0.05
C ARG A 215 -25.65 -7.81 1.03
N SER A 216 -25.05 -8.06 2.20
CA SER A 216 -25.37 -9.25 3.00
C SER A 216 -26.39 -9.07 4.13
N LYS A 217 -26.71 -7.84 4.58
CA LYS A 217 -27.37 -7.67 5.90
C LYS A 217 -28.77 -7.02 5.96
N THR A 218 -29.25 -6.30 4.95
CA THR A 218 -30.47 -5.46 5.13
C THR A 218 -31.60 -5.67 4.11
N GLY A 219 -31.40 -6.40 3.02
CA GLY A 219 -32.42 -6.54 1.96
C GLY A 219 -32.74 -5.23 1.23
N PHE A 220 -32.01 -4.13 1.49
CA PHE A 220 -32.34 -2.78 0.98
C PHE A 220 -32.39 -2.70 -0.56
N LYS A 221 -31.61 -3.53 -1.27
CA LYS A 221 -31.62 -3.62 -2.74
C LYS A 221 -32.95 -4.16 -3.31
N GLN A 222 -33.86 -4.62 -2.46
CA GLN A 222 -35.21 -5.06 -2.86
C GLN A 222 -36.25 -3.94 -2.71
N SER A 223 -35.89 -2.81 -2.07
CA SER A 223 -36.80 -1.66 -1.87
C SER A 223 -37.24 -1.02 -3.19
N MET A 224 -38.41 -0.39 -3.17
CA MET A 224 -38.96 0.30 -4.34
C MET A 224 -38.09 1.49 -4.73
N VAL A 225 -37.56 2.23 -3.75
CA VAL A 225 -36.65 3.35 -3.97
C VAL A 225 -35.40 2.90 -4.70
N TRP A 226 -34.76 1.80 -4.28
CA TRP A 226 -33.57 1.27 -4.94
C TRP A 226 -33.84 0.85 -6.39
N ASN A 227 -34.98 0.21 -6.64
CA ASN A 227 -35.35 -0.26 -7.96
C ASN A 227 -35.66 0.88 -8.94
N LYS A 228 -36.03 2.06 -8.44
CA LYS A 228 -36.24 3.27 -9.26
C LYS A 228 -34.96 4.03 -9.62
N LEU A 229 -33.82 3.75 -8.95
CA LEU A 229 -32.56 4.43 -9.21
C LEU A 229 -31.91 3.99 -10.52
N PHE A 230 -31.32 4.94 -11.24
CA PHE A 230 -30.40 4.67 -12.35
C PHE A 230 -29.09 4.04 -11.84
N LYS A 231 -28.32 3.42 -12.75
CA LYS A 231 -27.07 2.73 -12.40
C LYS A 231 -26.09 3.66 -11.66
N PHE A 232 -25.85 4.86 -12.17
CA PHE A 232 -24.94 5.81 -11.53
C PHE A 232 -25.42 6.27 -10.15
N GLN A 233 -26.73 6.40 -9.94
CA GLN A 233 -27.32 6.75 -8.64
C GLN A 233 -27.17 5.61 -7.63
N LYS A 234 -27.29 4.35 -8.09
CA LYS A 234 -27.02 3.17 -7.24
C LYS A 234 -25.57 3.17 -6.76
N ASP A 235 -24.64 3.46 -7.66
CA ASP A 235 -23.22 3.57 -7.33
C ASP A 235 -22.97 4.74 -6.35
N GLY A 236 -23.63 5.89 -6.58
CA GLY A 236 -23.60 7.06 -5.70
C GLY A 236 -24.13 6.77 -4.29
N VAL A 237 -25.26 6.07 -4.17
CA VAL A 237 -25.85 5.66 -2.88
C VAL A 237 -24.94 4.71 -2.11
N VAL A 238 -24.35 3.73 -2.79
CA VAL A 238 -23.41 2.79 -2.16
C VAL A 238 -22.19 3.55 -1.65
N GLY A 239 -21.58 4.38 -2.49
CA GLY A 239 -20.43 5.19 -2.10
C GLY A 239 -20.75 6.23 -1.02
N ALA A 240 -22.01 6.68 -0.90
CA ALA A 240 -22.46 7.55 0.17
C ALA A 240 -22.60 6.80 1.50
N ILE A 241 -23.17 5.60 1.48
CA ILE A 241 -23.26 4.73 2.67
C ILE A 241 -21.86 4.39 3.19
N GLU A 242 -20.92 4.00 2.32
CA GLU A 242 -19.53 3.69 2.71
C GLU A 242 -18.84 4.89 3.38
N LYS A 243 -18.98 6.08 2.81
CA LYS A 243 -18.43 7.31 3.40
C LYS A 243 -19.09 7.64 4.74
N LEU A 244 -20.40 7.43 4.87
CA LEU A 244 -21.10 7.62 6.14
C LEU A 244 -20.64 6.62 7.21
N GLU A 245 -20.38 5.35 6.86
CA GLU A 245 -19.86 4.36 7.80
C GLU A 245 -18.39 4.64 8.19
N LYS A 246 -17.56 5.08 7.23
CA LYS A 246 -16.13 5.34 7.47
C LYS A 246 -15.89 6.68 8.17
N PHE A 247 -16.55 7.74 7.73
CA PHE A 247 -16.26 9.12 8.13
C PHE A 247 -17.39 9.78 8.92
N ASN A 248 -18.53 9.12 9.14
CA ASN A 248 -19.72 9.68 9.78
C ASN A 248 -20.33 10.87 9.03
N GLY A 249 -19.93 11.10 7.78
CA GLY A 249 -20.53 12.14 6.96
C GLY A 249 -20.23 11.99 5.49
N CYS A 250 -21.14 12.51 4.66
CA CYS A 250 -21.04 12.47 3.22
C CYS A 250 -21.74 13.69 2.60
N ILE A 251 -21.20 14.20 1.49
CA ILE A 251 -21.85 15.21 0.66
C ILE A 251 -22.20 14.56 -0.68
N ILE A 252 -23.48 14.55 -1.04
CA ILE A 252 -23.93 14.23 -2.40
C ILE A 252 -23.99 15.55 -3.17
N ALA A 253 -23.06 15.71 -4.12
CA ALA A 253 -22.79 16.95 -4.83
C ALA A 253 -23.29 16.96 -6.29
N ASP A 254 -24.28 16.12 -6.62
CA ASP A 254 -24.81 15.98 -7.97
C ASP A 254 -25.46 17.27 -8.48
N SER A 255 -25.42 17.48 -9.79
CA SER A 255 -26.07 18.64 -10.44
C SER A 255 -27.57 18.71 -10.17
N VAL A 256 -28.15 19.90 -10.35
CA VAL A 256 -29.60 20.13 -10.18
C VAL A 256 -30.38 19.22 -11.15
N GLY A 257 -31.44 18.57 -10.65
CA GLY A 257 -32.30 17.70 -11.47
C GLY A 257 -31.84 16.26 -11.63
N LEU A 258 -30.64 15.87 -11.16
CA LEU A 258 -30.14 14.49 -11.27
C LEU A 258 -30.73 13.49 -10.25
N GLY A 259 -31.65 13.94 -9.38
CA GLY A 259 -32.37 13.03 -8.48
C GLY A 259 -31.73 12.81 -7.11
N LYS A 260 -30.96 13.77 -6.57
CA LYS A 260 -30.40 13.73 -5.20
C LYS A 260 -31.39 13.31 -4.12
N THR A 261 -32.64 13.74 -4.22
CA THR A 261 -33.70 13.34 -3.26
C THR A 261 -33.93 11.84 -3.27
N PHE A 262 -33.93 11.19 -4.44
CA PHE A 262 -34.09 9.74 -4.55
C PHE A 262 -32.87 8.99 -3.99
N GLU A 263 -31.67 9.49 -4.25
CA GLU A 263 -30.44 8.93 -3.66
C GLU A 263 -30.47 9.03 -2.13
N ALA A 264 -30.84 10.20 -1.62
CA ALA A 264 -30.99 10.42 -0.20
C ALA A 264 -32.06 9.49 0.41
N LEU A 265 -33.23 9.35 -0.22
CA LEU A 265 -34.27 8.40 0.22
C LEU A 265 -33.76 6.95 0.25
N ALA A 266 -32.92 6.54 -0.71
CA ALA A 266 -32.32 5.21 -0.68
C ALA A 266 -31.32 5.03 0.46
N VAL A 267 -30.52 6.06 0.78
CA VAL A 267 -29.65 6.07 1.97
C VAL A 267 -30.51 6.00 3.24
N ILE A 268 -31.54 6.84 3.36
CA ILE A 268 -32.49 6.82 4.49
C ILE A 268 -33.07 5.41 4.67
N LYS A 269 -33.53 4.78 3.60
CA LYS A 269 -34.11 3.44 3.66
C LYS A 269 -33.13 2.40 4.20
N TYR A 270 -31.85 2.50 3.82
CA TYR A 270 -30.80 1.61 4.33
C TYR A 270 -30.63 1.73 5.85
N TYR A 271 -30.63 2.96 6.38
CA TYR A 271 -30.53 3.22 7.83
C TYR A 271 -31.82 2.84 8.58
N GLU A 272 -32.99 3.13 8.04
CA GLU A 272 -34.28 2.70 8.63
C GLU A 272 -34.40 1.19 8.77
N LEU A 273 -33.91 0.42 7.77
CA LEU A 273 -33.89 -1.05 7.83
C LEU A 273 -32.97 -1.61 8.93
N ARG A 274 -32.10 -0.77 9.50
CA ARG A 274 -31.25 -1.09 10.65
C ARG A 274 -31.83 -0.58 11.98
N ASN A 275 -33.05 -0.04 11.95
CA ASN A 275 -33.74 0.64 13.05
C ASN A 275 -33.07 1.95 13.51
N ASP A 276 -32.30 2.59 12.63
CA ASP A 276 -31.69 3.90 12.90
C ASP A 276 -32.74 5.01 12.73
N ARG A 277 -32.75 5.99 13.64
CA ARG A 277 -33.66 7.16 13.59
C ARG A 277 -33.13 8.21 12.65
N VAL A 278 -33.99 8.69 11.74
CA VAL A 278 -33.58 9.61 10.67
C VAL A 278 -34.32 10.94 10.78
N LEU A 279 -33.56 12.04 10.69
CA LEU A 279 -34.07 13.41 10.61
C LEU A 279 -33.72 14.03 9.25
N VAL A 280 -34.72 14.60 8.56
CA VAL A 280 -34.53 15.41 7.37
C VAL A 280 -34.72 16.90 7.71
N LEU A 281 -33.69 17.70 7.42
CA LEU A 281 -33.69 19.15 7.51
C LEU A 281 -33.74 19.76 6.12
N CYS A 282 -34.86 20.42 5.78
CA CYS A 282 -35.05 21.01 4.45
C CYS A 282 -35.53 22.48 4.51
N PRO A 283 -35.41 23.25 3.42
CA PRO A 283 -36.10 24.52 3.29
C PRO A 283 -37.61 24.35 3.33
N LYS A 284 -38.34 25.29 3.94
CA LYS A 284 -39.82 25.24 4.05
C LYS A 284 -40.52 24.99 2.70
N LYS A 285 -39.97 25.50 1.60
CA LYS A 285 -40.51 25.32 0.24
C LYS A 285 -40.40 23.89 -0.29
N LEU A 286 -39.44 23.11 0.19
CA LEU A 286 -39.20 21.73 -0.25
C LEU A 286 -39.80 20.69 0.70
N ARG A 287 -40.39 21.13 1.82
CA ARG A 287 -40.93 20.24 2.85
C ARG A 287 -41.93 19.23 2.30
N ASP A 288 -42.87 19.69 1.48
CA ASP A 288 -43.93 18.82 0.96
C ASP A 288 -43.36 17.70 0.07
N ASN A 289 -42.24 17.96 -0.62
CA ASN A 289 -41.54 16.94 -1.41
C ASN A 289 -40.97 15.81 -0.52
N TRP A 290 -40.58 16.13 0.71
CA TRP A 290 -40.08 15.16 1.67
C TRP A 290 -41.21 14.46 2.42
N THR A 291 -42.24 15.18 2.87
CA THR A 291 -43.33 14.55 3.62
C THR A 291 -44.27 13.72 2.75
N MET A 292 -44.30 13.94 1.44
CA MET A 292 -45.09 13.12 0.52
C MET A 292 -44.77 11.63 0.62
N TYR A 293 -43.51 11.27 0.90
CA TYR A 293 -43.07 9.86 0.95
C TYR A 293 -43.37 9.17 2.28
N THR A 294 -43.66 9.92 3.35
CA THR A 294 -44.02 9.36 4.67
C THR A 294 -45.53 9.16 4.84
N ILE A 295 -46.34 9.70 3.93
CA ILE A 295 -47.80 9.63 3.99
C ILE A 295 -48.31 8.44 3.15
N ASN A 296 -49.34 7.76 3.66
CA ASN A 296 -50.07 6.72 2.95
C ASN A 296 -51.08 7.33 1.95
N ASP A 297 -50.56 7.85 0.83
CA ASP A 297 -51.33 8.49 -0.25
C ASP A 297 -51.04 7.79 -1.58
N LYS A 298 -52.03 7.67 -2.47
CA LYS A 298 -51.86 7.03 -3.79
C LYS A 298 -50.84 7.72 -4.69
N ARG A 299 -50.58 9.01 -4.48
CA ARG A 299 -49.55 9.77 -5.20
C ARG A 299 -48.13 9.43 -4.69
N ASN A 300 -48.00 8.79 -3.53
CA ASN A 300 -46.72 8.34 -3.00
C ASN A 300 -46.27 7.10 -3.78
N ILE A 301 -45.43 7.30 -4.78
CA ILE A 301 -44.88 6.23 -5.62
C ILE A 301 -43.91 5.28 -4.89
N LEU A 302 -43.61 5.57 -3.61
CA LEU A 302 -42.78 4.76 -2.71
C LEU A 302 -43.56 4.29 -1.47
N ALA A 303 -44.91 4.30 -1.50
CA ALA A 303 -45.74 3.97 -0.33
C ALA A 303 -45.43 2.57 0.26
N GLU A 304 -45.02 1.61 -0.58
CA GLU A 304 -44.63 0.26 -0.14
C GLU A 304 -43.37 0.25 0.72
N ASP A 305 -42.45 1.21 0.53
CA ASP A 305 -41.26 1.34 1.35
C ASP A 305 -41.57 1.88 2.75
N ARG A 306 -42.76 2.47 2.98
CA ARG A 306 -43.24 2.91 4.30
C ARG A 306 -42.20 3.73 5.07
N PHE A 307 -41.73 4.80 4.47
CA PHE A 307 -40.77 5.71 5.09
C PHE A 307 -41.31 6.30 6.40
N ASN A 308 -40.44 6.37 7.40
CA ASN A 308 -40.74 6.80 8.76
C ASN A 308 -39.59 7.66 9.33
N TYR A 309 -39.24 8.73 8.60
CA TYR A 309 -38.31 9.76 9.03
C TYR A 309 -39.03 11.05 9.43
N ASP A 310 -38.42 11.80 10.35
CA ASP A 310 -38.93 13.10 10.77
C ASP A 310 -38.48 14.19 9.79
N VAL A 311 -39.35 15.18 9.54
CA VAL A 311 -39.06 16.31 8.64
C VAL A 311 -39.22 17.62 9.38
N LEU A 312 -38.13 18.37 9.50
CA LEU A 312 -38.09 19.71 10.08
C LEU A 312 -37.55 20.74 9.09
N ASN A 313 -37.94 21.99 9.27
CA ASN A 313 -37.44 23.09 8.45
C ASN A 313 -36.10 23.57 9.01
N HIS A 314 -35.23 24.13 8.15
CA HIS A 314 -33.98 24.75 8.61
C HIS A 314 -34.19 25.83 9.69
N THR A 315 -35.32 26.53 9.67
CA THR A 315 -35.67 27.57 10.66
C THR A 315 -36.03 27.00 12.04
N ASP A 316 -36.41 25.73 12.10
CA ASP A 316 -36.85 25.07 13.34
C ASP A 316 -35.68 24.82 14.30
N LEU A 317 -34.45 24.76 13.79
CA LEU A 317 -33.25 24.74 14.62
C LEU A 317 -33.22 25.96 15.55
N THR A 318 -33.46 27.18 15.06
CA THR A 318 -33.42 28.38 15.93
C THR A 318 -34.69 28.59 16.77
N ARG A 319 -35.71 27.75 16.62
CA ARG A 319 -36.96 27.86 17.40
C ARG A 319 -36.85 27.04 18.67
N THR A 320 -37.33 27.59 19.78
CA THR A 320 -37.42 26.91 21.09
C THR A 320 -38.83 26.47 21.42
N GLN A 321 -39.85 26.96 20.70
CA GLN A 321 -41.26 26.71 20.96
C GLN A 321 -42.10 26.49 19.69
N GLY A 322 -43.27 25.86 19.89
CA GLY A 322 -44.26 25.58 18.87
C GLY A 322 -43.99 24.32 18.06
N PHE A 323 -44.72 24.20 16.95
CA PHE A 323 -44.75 22.96 16.16
C PHE A 323 -44.08 23.12 14.79
N SER A 324 -43.55 22.01 14.29
CA SER A 324 -43.26 21.78 12.89
C SER A 324 -44.08 20.59 12.44
N SER A 325 -45.25 20.87 11.84
CA SER A 325 -46.29 19.86 11.62
C SER A 325 -46.79 19.28 12.95
N GLU A 326 -46.68 17.97 13.13
CA GLU A 326 -47.09 17.27 14.35
C GLU A 326 -45.96 17.20 15.40
N ILE A 327 -44.74 17.63 15.05
CA ILE A 327 -43.58 17.56 15.95
C ILE A 327 -43.54 18.81 16.83
N ASN A 328 -43.65 18.61 18.15
CA ASN A 328 -43.47 19.67 19.14
C ASN A 328 -41.97 19.92 19.37
N LEU A 329 -41.52 21.14 19.06
CA LEU A 329 -40.11 21.53 19.17
C LEU A 329 -39.63 21.67 20.61
N GLU A 330 -40.54 21.87 21.58
CA GLU A 330 -40.21 22.02 23.00
C GLU A 330 -39.81 20.69 23.64
N THR A 331 -40.41 19.60 23.17
CA THR A 331 -40.22 18.25 23.71
C THR A 331 -39.38 17.36 22.80
N LEU A 332 -38.91 17.89 21.67
CA LEU A 332 -38.12 17.13 20.70
C LEU A 332 -36.75 16.79 21.27
N ASN A 333 -36.40 15.51 21.25
CA ASN A 333 -35.05 15.06 21.59
C ASN A 333 -34.15 15.10 20.35
N TRP A 334 -33.44 16.21 20.17
CA TRP A 334 -32.51 16.43 19.05
C TRP A 334 -31.33 15.45 19.02
N ALA A 335 -30.96 14.88 20.17
CA ALA A 335 -29.77 14.07 20.35
C ALA A 335 -30.00 12.58 20.04
N ASN A 336 -31.21 12.21 19.61
CA ASN A 336 -31.64 10.82 19.39
C ASN A 336 -31.96 10.53 17.92
N TYR A 337 -31.11 11.04 17.03
CA TYR A 337 -31.12 10.69 15.62
C TYR A 337 -29.77 10.08 15.25
N ASP A 338 -29.80 8.97 14.51
CA ASP A 338 -28.61 8.26 14.06
C ASP A 338 -28.11 8.79 12.70
N LEU A 339 -29.02 9.33 11.89
CA LEU A 339 -28.74 9.99 10.61
C LEU A 339 -29.49 11.33 10.51
N VAL A 340 -28.76 12.38 10.14
CA VAL A 340 -29.32 13.68 9.77
C VAL A 340 -29.06 13.95 8.30
N VAL A 341 -30.12 14.13 7.52
CA VAL A 341 -30.07 14.53 6.12
C VAL A 341 -30.34 16.02 6.01
N ILE A 342 -29.41 16.78 5.44
CA ILE A 342 -29.52 18.22 5.27
C ILE A 342 -29.67 18.53 3.79
N ASP A 343 -30.90 18.82 3.38
CA ASP A 343 -31.20 19.28 2.04
C ASP A 343 -30.82 20.76 1.89
N GLU A 344 -30.31 21.13 0.72
CA GLU A 344 -29.72 22.44 0.45
C GLU A 344 -28.73 22.88 1.55
N SER A 345 -27.75 22.01 1.83
CA SER A 345 -26.77 22.18 2.92
C SER A 345 -25.95 23.48 2.82
N HIS A 346 -25.89 24.10 1.65
CA HIS A 346 -25.28 25.41 1.44
C HIS A 346 -25.90 26.52 2.33
N ASN A 347 -27.10 26.32 2.88
CA ASN A 347 -27.73 27.23 3.85
C ASN A 347 -27.03 27.26 5.23
N PHE A 348 -26.14 26.29 5.50
CA PHE A 348 -25.41 26.13 6.76
C PHE A 348 -23.93 26.54 6.65
N ARG A 349 -23.53 27.21 5.57
CA ARG A 349 -22.13 27.58 5.29
C ARG A 349 -21.55 28.70 6.17
N ASN A 350 -22.38 29.49 6.84
CA ASN A 350 -21.93 30.68 7.59
C ASN A 350 -21.89 30.40 9.09
N THR A 351 -20.69 30.38 9.68
CA THR A 351 -20.49 30.58 11.13
C THR A 351 -20.72 32.06 11.41
N PRO A 352 -21.75 32.46 12.19
CA PRO A 352 -21.94 33.88 12.45
C PRO A 352 -20.81 34.42 13.32
N THR A 353 -20.26 35.56 12.90
CA THR A 353 -19.48 36.44 13.76
C THR A 353 -20.40 36.96 14.87
N LYS A 354 -20.25 36.41 16.08
CA LYS A 354 -20.93 36.78 17.34
C LYS A 354 -21.64 38.14 17.32
N VAL A 355 -22.97 38.14 17.42
CA VAL A 355 -23.79 39.06 18.25
C VAL A 355 -25.16 38.37 18.46
N THR A 356 -25.45 37.93 19.69
CA THR A 356 -26.77 37.46 20.20
C THR A 356 -27.44 36.24 19.53
N GLY A 357 -27.43 35.11 20.23
CA GLY A 357 -28.22 33.90 19.94
C GLY A 357 -27.42 32.75 19.33
N ASN A 358 -27.73 31.51 19.72
CA ASN A 358 -27.14 30.30 19.11
C ASN A 358 -27.56 30.23 17.64
N SER A 359 -26.58 30.16 16.74
CA SER A 359 -26.84 30.05 15.31
C SER A 359 -27.38 28.68 14.92
N ARG A 360 -28.04 28.60 13.76
CA ARG A 360 -28.48 27.32 13.16
C ARG A 360 -27.32 26.32 13.06
N TYR A 361 -26.12 26.82 12.73
CA TYR A 361 -24.87 26.05 12.66
C TYR A 361 -24.47 25.50 14.04
N GLU A 362 -24.41 26.37 15.06
CA GLU A 362 -24.01 25.98 16.42
C GLU A 362 -25.00 25.02 17.05
N LYS A 363 -26.31 25.21 16.85
CA LYS A 363 -27.32 24.29 17.39
C LYS A 363 -27.23 22.92 16.73
N LEU A 364 -27.08 22.87 15.41
CA LEU A 364 -26.89 21.61 14.68
C LEU A 364 -25.67 20.86 15.22
N ILE A 365 -24.51 21.52 15.37
CA ILE A 365 -23.31 20.86 15.91
C ILE A 365 -23.48 20.45 17.37
N ASN A 366 -23.95 21.35 18.23
CA ASN A 366 -23.91 21.11 19.68
C ASN A 366 -25.05 20.23 20.17
N GLU A 367 -26.28 20.45 19.70
CA GLU A 367 -27.47 19.78 20.22
C GLU A 367 -27.87 18.55 19.41
N VAL A 368 -27.57 18.52 18.11
CA VAL A 368 -27.92 17.38 17.25
C VAL A 368 -26.74 16.41 17.14
N LEU A 369 -25.54 16.92 16.81
CA LEU A 369 -24.40 16.05 16.50
C LEU A 369 -23.57 15.62 17.72
N ARG A 370 -23.43 16.48 18.74
CA ARG A 370 -22.54 16.23 19.90
C ARG A 370 -23.24 15.79 21.19
N ALA A 371 -24.52 16.12 21.38
CA ALA A 371 -25.18 15.96 22.67
C ALA A 371 -25.62 14.50 22.99
N GLY A 372 -25.63 13.61 22.00
CA GLY A 372 -26.19 12.26 22.16
C GLY A 372 -25.43 11.17 21.42
N VAL A 373 -26.18 10.29 20.74
CA VAL A 373 -25.59 9.18 19.99
C VAL A 373 -24.77 9.69 18.82
N LYS A 374 -23.81 8.87 18.36
CA LYS A 374 -22.95 9.23 17.25
C LYS A 374 -23.79 9.39 15.97
N THR A 375 -24.06 10.63 15.61
CA THR A 375 -24.96 11.00 14.52
C THR A 375 -24.19 11.11 13.21
N LYS A 376 -24.65 10.41 12.17
CA LYS A 376 -24.09 10.53 10.82
C LYS A 376 -24.75 11.68 10.07
N VAL A 377 -24.00 12.37 9.20
CA VAL A 377 -24.51 13.55 8.47
C VAL A 377 -24.45 13.37 6.97
N LEU A 378 -25.61 13.31 6.31
CA LEU A 378 -25.72 13.33 4.86
C LEU A 378 -26.12 14.73 4.38
N MET A 379 -25.29 15.36 3.57
CA MET A 379 -25.56 16.70 3.02
C MET A 379 -25.88 16.60 1.53
N LEU A 380 -26.95 17.27 1.11
CA LEU A 380 -27.33 17.38 -0.30
C LEU A 380 -27.11 18.82 -0.77
N SER A 381 -26.31 19.00 -1.81
CA SER A 381 -26.10 20.32 -2.42
C SER A 381 -25.69 20.18 -3.87
N ALA A 382 -26.31 20.94 -4.77
CA ALA A 382 -25.83 21.02 -6.16
C ALA A 382 -24.56 21.89 -6.30
N THR A 383 -24.24 22.66 -5.27
CA THR A 383 -23.13 23.62 -5.26
C THR A 383 -22.48 23.61 -3.87
N PRO A 384 -21.62 22.63 -3.55
CA PRO A 384 -20.94 22.58 -2.26
C PRO A 384 -20.00 23.78 -2.07
N VAL A 385 -19.49 24.35 -3.17
CA VAL A 385 -18.68 25.58 -3.20
C VAL A 385 -19.39 26.60 -4.08
N ASN A 386 -19.66 27.79 -3.55
CA ASN A 386 -20.28 28.87 -4.33
C ASN A 386 -19.28 30.01 -4.56
N ASN A 387 -18.64 30.54 -3.50
CA ASN A 387 -17.76 31.71 -3.62
C ASN A 387 -16.38 31.58 -2.94
N ARG A 388 -16.23 30.80 -1.86
CA ARG A 388 -14.96 30.72 -1.09
C ARG A 388 -14.70 29.32 -0.56
N MET A 389 -13.42 28.94 -0.46
CA MET A 389 -12.99 27.64 0.11
C MET A 389 -13.46 27.43 1.56
N ASN A 390 -13.68 28.51 2.32
CA ASN A 390 -14.23 28.44 3.68
C ASN A 390 -15.66 27.85 3.73
N ASP A 391 -16.44 27.95 2.65
CA ASP A 391 -17.78 27.36 2.58
C ASP A 391 -17.71 25.82 2.64
N LEU A 392 -16.69 25.24 1.99
CA LEU A 392 -16.41 23.81 2.02
C LEU A 392 -15.86 23.39 3.38
N LYS A 393 -14.98 24.21 3.99
CA LYS A 393 -14.44 23.95 5.33
C LYS A 393 -15.57 23.78 6.36
N ASN A 394 -16.57 24.65 6.33
CA ASN A 394 -17.69 24.59 7.27
C ASN A 394 -18.60 23.37 7.01
N GLN A 395 -18.73 22.93 5.75
CA GLN A 395 -19.44 21.68 5.45
C GLN A 395 -18.68 20.45 5.94
N ILE A 396 -17.36 20.40 5.73
CA ILE A 396 -16.49 19.34 6.25
C ILE A 396 -16.51 19.32 7.78
N ALA A 397 -16.59 20.49 8.43
CA ALA A 397 -16.67 20.58 9.88
C ALA A 397 -17.92 19.86 10.47
N PHE A 398 -19.03 19.76 9.74
CA PHE A 398 -20.16 18.94 10.19
C PHE A 398 -19.85 17.45 10.19
N ILE A 399 -19.04 17.00 9.22
CA ILE A 399 -18.60 15.60 9.12
C ILE A 399 -17.61 15.26 10.24
N THR A 400 -16.74 16.21 10.59
CA THR A 400 -15.70 16.01 11.62
C THR A 400 -16.14 16.42 13.03
N GLU A 401 -17.41 16.75 13.23
CA GLU A 401 -17.94 17.34 14.47
C GLU A 401 -17.13 18.59 14.92
N GLY A 402 -16.52 19.32 13.99
CA GLY A 402 -15.68 20.49 14.25
C GLY A 402 -14.30 20.16 14.84
N ARG A 403 -13.80 18.92 14.67
CA ARG A 403 -12.43 18.53 15.05
C ARG A 403 -11.50 18.69 13.85
N ASP A 404 -10.45 19.50 14.00
CA ASP A 404 -9.49 19.81 12.92
C ASP A 404 -8.55 18.63 12.59
N VAL A 405 -8.44 17.63 13.48
CA VAL A 405 -7.52 16.47 13.33
C VAL A 405 -8.22 15.16 12.94
N ALA A 406 -9.48 15.21 12.53
CA ALA A 406 -10.32 14.01 12.35
C ALA A 406 -9.90 13.05 11.20
N PHE A 407 -8.89 13.42 10.40
CA PHE A 407 -8.42 12.64 9.25
C PHE A 407 -6.90 12.39 9.26
N ILE A 408 -6.22 12.53 10.42
CA ILE A 408 -4.75 12.42 10.54
C ILE A 408 -4.25 10.97 10.73
N ASP A 409 -5.14 9.97 10.67
CA ASP A 409 -4.72 8.56 10.79
C ASP A 409 -3.82 8.09 9.63
#